data_AF-A0A1Q6U0K9-F1
#
_entry.id   AF-A0A1Q6U0K9-F1
#
_cell.length_a   1.000
_cell.length_b   1.000
_cell.length_c   1.000
_cell.angle_alpha   90.00
_cell.angle_beta   90.00
_cell.angle_gamma   90.00
#
_symmetry.space_group_name_H-M   'P 1'
#
loop_
_entity.id
_entity.type
_entity.pdbx_description
1 polymer ?
#
loop_
_entity_poly.entity_id
_entity_poly.type
_entity_poly.pdbx_seq_one_letter_code
_entity_poly.pdbx_strand_id
1 'polypeptide(L)'
;MKVMPVQNSMKQQVYSPKLGNKPVNHAVKFPTDIALGALIGGLLIYKTSKINVRECSHYLKSLATGVSEMLGEKINPKSLACVMDKSEFVSEILKLKKQNYVYTPENIKNFGFMADFHMHTNHSDGNISVGNLLDEITEYGNKLFARTGKKFMFSITDHDSVAGVKEALGIIAKNPEKFRNVRFIPGVELSFSHKAPKSANPCEISEVLAYGFDPFKLSKHLDILQTKRVETIDNMLAEIRKAIPLTNFNKQEMLRTYNMNEKCLMMNTHWAVNNYAQAKHALTIQASRHGQDGNKFYEQIIMPLDVKNRTLWHLKEKHVLDNDIGEASQINDIRRKYQPHMVNNKLILNNENSFEDIIDYFKGESVTMAFAHPYFTAEKFHFPVKVMNSFIHKSKGLIELSEAYHQAYPGHVNMSKVEEINDYLKQLIKIGGSDNHKSQYI
;
A
#
# COMPACT_ATOMS: atom_id res chain seq x y z
N MET A 1 49.67 5.72 36.85
CA MET A 1 48.41 6.26 37.42
C MET A 1 47.30 5.33 36.92
N LYS A 2 46.71 4.36 37.64
CA LYS A 2 46.15 4.27 39.00
C LYS A 2 45.25 5.45 39.36
N VAL A 3 43.92 5.27 39.23
CA VAL A 3 42.92 5.34 40.32
C VAL A 3 41.78 4.34 40.01
N MET A 4 41.16 3.84 41.08
CA MET A 4 40.43 2.58 41.28
C MET A 4 38.90 2.64 41.06
N PRO A 5 38.22 1.47 41.00
CA PRO A 5 36.76 1.34 40.94
C PRO A 5 36.09 1.42 42.33
N VAL A 6 34.83 1.85 42.37
CA VAL A 6 33.98 1.78 43.57
C VAL A 6 33.10 0.53 43.51
N GLN A 7 33.38 -0.42 44.41
CA GLN A 7 32.43 -1.44 44.86
C GLN A 7 31.69 -0.94 46.11
N ASN A 8 30.41 -1.29 46.23
CA ASN A 8 29.75 -1.72 47.46
C ASN A 8 28.44 -2.43 47.01
N SER A 9 28.39 -3.75 46.92
CA SER A 9 28.15 -4.72 48.00
C SER A 9 26.81 -4.50 48.74
N MET A 10 25.78 -5.25 48.37
CA MET A 10 24.93 -5.89 49.37
C MET A 10 24.53 -7.30 48.91
N LYS A 11 24.65 -8.21 49.87
CA LYS A 11 24.62 -9.67 49.76
C LYS A 11 23.20 -10.20 49.58
N GLN A 12 23.11 -11.33 48.90
CA GLN A 12 21.98 -12.26 48.91
C GLN A 12 21.58 -12.66 50.34
N GLN A 13 20.28 -12.89 50.56
CA GLN A 13 19.84 -13.99 51.41
C GLN A 13 18.62 -14.68 50.78
N VAL A 14 18.86 -15.92 50.33
CA VAL A 14 17.87 -16.94 50.07
C VAL A 14 17.45 -17.49 51.44
N TYR A 15 16.15 -17.51 51.73
CA TYR A 15 15.61 -18.28 52.85
C TYR A 15 14.54 -19.24 52.34
N SER A 16 14.76 -20.52 52.60
CA SER A 16 13.86 -21.62 52.37
C SER A 16 13.84 -22.45 53.66
N PRO A 17 12.66 -22.81 54.18
CA PRO A 17 12.56 -23.96 55.05
C PRO A 17 11.63 -25.02 54.42
N LYS A 18 12.19 -26.21 54.19
CA LYS A 18 11.43 -27.47 54.14
C LYS A 18 11.25 -27.98 55.58
N LEU A 19 10.06 -28.50 55.90
CA LEU A 19 9.79 -29.85 56.44
C LEU A 19 8.46 -29.90 57.20
N GLY A 20 7.68 -30.97 56.97
CA GLY A 20 6.71 -31.46 57.96
C GLY A 20 5.40 -32.00 57.39
N ASN A 21 5.38 -33.27 56.95
CA ASN A 21 4.15 -34.05 56.77
C ASN A 21 3.66 -34.58 58.12
N LYS A 22 2.38 -34.38 58.47
CA LYS A 22 1.41 -35.43 58.86
C LYS A 22 -0.01 -34.86 59.05
N PRO A 23 -1.06 -35.67 58.85
CA PRO A 23 -2.43 -35.21 58.58
C PRO A 23 -3.24 -35.02 59.87
N VAL A 24 -4.11 -34.02 59.90
CA VAL A 24 -5.16 -33.87 60.93
C VAL A 24 -6.51 -34.05 60.26
N ASN A 25 -7.16 -35.17 60.58
CA ASN A 25 -8.57 -35.40 60.33
C ASN A 25 -9.39 -34.47 61.22
N HIS A 26 -10.09 -33.51 60.63
CA HIS A 26 -11.32 -32.98 61.21
C HIS A 26 -12.37 -32.87 60.12
N ALA A 27 -13.40 -33.70 60.24
CA ALA A 27 -14.61 -33.61 59.46
C ALA A 27 -15.30 -32.27 59.77
N VAL A 28 -15.26 -31.35 58.80
CA VAL A 28 -16.09 -30.14 58.82
C VAL A 28 -17.37 -30.46 58.06
N LYS A 29 -18.49 -30.46 58.78
CA LYS A 29 -19.84 -30.52 58.20
C LYS A 29 -20.03 -29.31 57.30
N PHE A 30 -20.31 -29.54 56.02
CA PHE A 30 -20.73 -28.49 55.09
C PHE A 30 -22.16 -28.04 55.43
N PRO A 31 -22.43 -26.74 55.61
CA PRO A 31 -23.79 -26.23 55.62
C PRO A 31 -24.35 -26.33 54.20
N THR A 32 -25.53 -26.92 54.07
CA THR A 32 -26.31 -27.07 52.83
C THR A 32 -26.71 -25.74 52.18
N ASP A 33 -26.35 -24.60 52.77
CA ASP A 33 -26.72 -23.27 52.31
C ASP A 33 -25.69 -22.60 51.38
N ILE A 34 -24.51 -23.20 51.18
CA ILE A 34 -23.51 -22.73 50.19
C ILE A 34 -23.81 -23.31 48.79
N ALA A 35 -24.55 -24.42 48.71
CA ALA A 35 -24.87 -25.08 47.44
C ALA A 35 -25.85 -24.27 46.56
N LEU A 36 -26.75 -23.47 47.16
CA LEU A 36 -27.71 -22.67 46.39
C LEU A 36 -27.08 -21.38 45.82
N GLY A 37 -26.13 -20.78 46.55
CA GLY A 37 -25.37 -19.62 46.08
C GLY A 37 -24.40 -19.96 44.93
N ALA A 38 -23.81 -21.17 44.96
CA ALA A 38 -22.94 -21.66 43.88
C ALA A 38 -23.72 -22.03 42.61
N LEU A 39 -24.97 -22.51 42.74
CA LEU A 39 -25.82 -22.84 41.59
C LEU A 39 -26.43 -21.58 40.95
N ILE A 40 -26.80 -20.56 41.73
CA ILE A 40 -27.28 -19.28 41.20
C ILE A 40 -26.12 -18.45 40.63
N GLY A 41 -24.95 -18.44 41.29
CA GLY A 41 -23.72 -17.87 40.75
C GLY A 41 -23.26 -18.58 39.48
N GLY A 42 -23.35 -19.91 39.44
CA GLY A 42 -23.07 -20.74 38.27
C GLY A 42 -24.05 -20.49 37.11
N LEU A 43 -25.36 -20.30 37.37
CA LEU A 43 -26.33 -19.97 36.33
C LEU A 43 -26.26 -18.51 35.85
N LEU A 44 -25.92 -17.56 36.73
CA LEU A 44 -25.67 -16.17 36.32
C LEU A 44 -24.36 -16.06 35.53
N ILE A 45 -23.31 -16.80 35.92
CA ILE A 45 -22.08 -16.90 35.14
C ILE A 45 -22.36 -17.64 33.83
N TYR A 46 -23.19 -18.68 33.78
CA TYR A 46 -23.55 -19.37 32.53
C TYR A 46 -24.46 -18.54 31.60
N LYS A 47 -25.34 -17.68 32.15
CA LYS A 47 -26.14 -16.72 31.36
C LYS A 47 -25.34 -15.49 30.91
N THR A 48 -24.29 -15.09 31.64
CA THR A 48 -23.37 -14.01 31.25
C THR A 48 -22.13 -14.49 30.50
N SER A 49 -21.86 -15.81 30.49
CA SER A 49 -20.85 -16.48 29.67
C SER A 49 -21.42 -17.11 28.41
N LYS A 50 -22.65 -16.74 28.01
CA LYS A 50 -22.85 -16.51 26.59
C LYS A 50 -21.88 -15.38 26.23
N ILE A 51 -20.65 -15.79 25.90
CA ILE A 51 -19.77 -15.10 24.97
C ILE A 51 -20.71 -14.40 24.03
N ASN A 52 -20.76 -13.07 24.10
CA ASN A 52 -21.41 -12.26 23.10
C ASN A 52 -20.84 -12.81 21.79
N VAL A 53 -21.61 -13.65 21.10
CA VAL A 53 -21.30 -14.04 19.75
C VAL A 53 -21.44 -12.70 19.06
N ARG A 54 -20.32 -11.96 18.96
CA ARG A 54 -20.24 -10.68 18.26
C ARG A 54 -20.96 -10.97 16.96
N GLU A 55 -22.14 -10.39 16.81
CA GLU A 55 -22.93 -10.64 15.63
C GLU A 55 -22.02 -10.26 14.47
N CYS A 56 -21.73 -11.23 13.60
CA CYS A 56 -20.69 -11.00 12.60
C CYS A 56 -21.12 -9.81 11.76
N SER A 57 -20.25 -8.79 11.68
CA SER A 57 -20.60 -7.53 11.02
C SER A 57 -21.02 -7.79 9.58
N HIS A 58 -21.94 -6.97 9.07
CA HIS A 58 -22.34 -7.04 7.65
C HIS A 58 -21.14 -6.95 6.72
N TYR A 59 -20.11 -6.19 7.10
CA TYR A 59 -18.85 -6.09 6.39
C TYR A 59 -18.13 -7.45 6.26
N LEU A 60 -17.88 -8.15 7.37
CA LEU A 60 -17.22 -9.46 7.33
C LEU A 60 -18.05 -10.52 6.59
N LYS A 61 -19.38 -10.45 6.67
CA LYS A 61 -20.28 -11.30 5.87
C LYS A 61 -20.09 -11.04 4.37
N SER A 62 -20.03 -9.76 3.95
CA SER A 62 -19.79 -9.37 2.55
C SER A 62 -18.45 -9.90 2.04
N LEU A 63 -17.38 -9.69 2.82
CA LEU A 63 -16.05 -10.20 2.47
C LEU A 63 -16.03 -11.73 2.35
N ALA A 64 -16.63 -12.44 3.30
CA ALA A 64 -16.69 -13.89 3.27
C ALA A 64 -17.45 -14.43 2.06
N THR A 65 -18.52 -13.76 1.61
CA THR A 65 -19.21 -14.09 0.37
C THR A 65 -18.28 -13.95 -0.83
N GLY A 66 -17.61 -12.80 -0.98
CA GLY A 66 -16.68 -12.59 -2.09
C GLY A 66 -15.49 -13.56 -2.11
N VAL A 67 -14.93 -13.87 -0.93
CA VAL A 67 -13.88 -14.89 -0.81
C VAL A 67 -14.43 -16.28 -1.15
N SER A 68 -15.67 -16.60 -0.75
CA SER A 68 -16.29 -17.89 -1.07
C SER A 68 -16.46 -18.08 -2.58
N GLU A 69 -16.93 -17.05 -3.28
CA GLU A 69 -17.06 -17.05 -4.73
C GLU A 69 -15.70 -17.20 -5.42
N MET A 70 -14.70 -16.45 -4.96
CA MET A 70 -13.33 -16.50 -5.50
C MET A 70 -12.68 -17.88 -5.33
N LEU A 71 -12.90 -18.55 -4.20
CA LEU A 71 -12.28 -19.84 -3.88
C LEU A 71 -13.12 -21.06 -4.32
N GLY A 72 -14.39 -20.86 -4.67
CA GLY A 72 -15.32 -21.95 -4.98
C GLY A 72 -15.73 -22.78 -3.76
N GLU A 73 -15.57 -22.25 -2.54
CA GLU A 73 -15.89 -22.96 -1.29
C GLU A 73 -16.53 -22.01 -0.27
N LYS A 74 -17.38 -22.53 0.62
CA LYS A 74 -18.09 -21.69 1.61
C LYS A 74 -17.16 -21.27 2.75
N ILE A 75 -16.91 -19.97 2.89
CA ILE A 75 -16.13 -19.38 3.98
C ILE A 75 -17.02 -18.96 5.13
N ASN A 76 -16.61 -19.29 6.35
CA ASN A 76 -17.22 -18.76 7.57
C ASN A 76 -16.74 -17.31 7.78
N PRO A 77 -17.64 -16.32 7.91
CA PRO A 77 -17.25 -14.94 8.20
C PRO A 77 -16.34 -14.76 9.43
N LYS A 78 -16.44 -15.66 10.42
CA LYS A 78 -15.55 -15.63 11.61
C LYS A 78 -14.09 -15.96 11.28
N SER A 79 -13.81 -16.62 10.16
CA SER A 79 -12.43 -16.85 9.70
C SER A 79 -11.74 -15.54 9.28
N LEU A 80 -12.48 -14.46 9.11
CA LEU A 80 -11.94 -13.12 8.84
C LEU A 80 -11.93 -12.22 10.09
N ALA A 81 -11.92 -12.79 11.29
CA ALA A 81 -12.00 -12.01 12.54
C ALA A 81 -10.82 -11.06 12.79
N CYS A 82 -9.66 -11.24 12.13
CA CYS A 82 -8.56 -10.29 12.19
C CYS A 82 -8.81 -9.03 11.33
N VAL A 83 -9.75 -9.11 10.38
CA VAL A 83 -10.06 -8.03 9.44
C VAL A 83 -10.90 -6.95 10.12
N MET A 84 -10.48 -5.70 10.00
CA MET A 84 -11.14 -4.52 10.55
C MET A 84 -12.11 -3.93 9.51
N ASP A 85 -13.24 -3.39 9.98
CA ASP A 85 -14.02 -2.43 9.20
C ASP A 85 -13.51 -1.00 9.44
N LYS A 86 -14.08 0.00 8.74
CA LYS A 86 -13.73 1.42 8.90
C LYS A 86 -13.79 1.86 10.37
N SER A 87 -14.85 1.52 11.09
CA SER A 87 -15.11 2.07 12.41
C SER A 87 -14.11 1.52 13.43
N GLU A 88 -13.82 0.22 13.34
CA GLU A 88 -12.78 -0.42 14.12
C GLU A 88 -11.38 0.13 13.77
N PHE A 89 -11.08 0.28 12.47
CA PHE A 89 -9.81 0.85 12.01
C PHE A 89 -9.57 2.25 12.59
N VAL A 90 -10.55 3.17 12.42
CA VAL A 90 -10.46 4.54 12.96
C VAL A 90 -10.30 4.53 14.48
N SER A 91 -11.00 3.64 15.20
CA SER A 91 -10.87 3.52 16.65
C SER A 91 -9.47 3.08 17.08
N GLU A 92 -8.84 2.14 16.36
CA GLU A 92 -7.51 1.64 16.70
C GLU A 92 -6.40 2.66 16.39
N ILE A 93 -6.45 3.34 15.24
CA ILE A 93 -5.40 4.31 14.87
C ILE A 93 -5.35 5.53 15.80
N LEU A 94 -6.48 5.92 16.41
CA LEU A 94 -6.52 6.99 17.41
C LEU A 94 -5.73 6.66 18.70
N LYS A 95 -5.40 5.39 18.94
CA LYS A 95 -4.60 4.93 20.08
C LYS A 95 -3.10 4.94 19.77
N LEU A 96 -2.73 5.08 18.50
CA LEU A 96 -1.35 5.04 18.04
C LEU A 96 -0.68 6.41 18.09
N LYS A 97 0.63 6.40 18.20
CA LYS A 97 1.49 7.59 18.16
C LYS A 97 2.50 7.45 17.03
N LYS A 98 3.18 8.54 16.66
CA LYS A 98 4.19 8.56 15.56
C LYS A 98 5.16 7.38 15.63
N GLN A 99 5.72 7.08 16.80
CA GLN A 99 6.68 5.97 16.97
C GLN A 99 6.12 4.61 16.59
N ASN A 100 4.80 4.42 16.58
CA ASN A 100 4.17 3.17 16.19
C ASN A 100 4.23 2.88 14.69
N TYR A 101 4.58 3.88 13.89
CA TYR A 101 4.69 3.80 12.43
C TYR A 101 6.14 3.85 11.94
N VAL A 102 7.10 4.11 12.82
CA VAL A 102 8.50 4.32 12.43
C VAL A 102 9.13 2.99 12.03
N TYR A 103 9.46 2.84 10.75
CA TYR A 103 9.94 1.60 10.18
C TYR A 103 11.48 1.57 10.16
N THR A 104 12.06 1.20 11.31
CA THR A 104 13.52 1.09 11.46
C THR A 104 13.90 -0.21 12.18
N PRO A 105 15.11 -0.77 11.91
CA PRO A 105 15.57 -1.98 12.59
C PRO A 105 15.53 -1.88 14.12
N GLU A 106 15.86 -0.71 14.67
CA GLU A 106 15.80 -0.47 16.11
C GLU A 106 14.36 -0.50 16.64
N ASN A 107 13.42 0.16 15.96
CA ASN A 107 12.04 0.24 16.41
C ASN A 107 11.30 -1.11 16.27
N ILE A 108 11.64 -1.89 15.24
CA ILE A 108 11.19 -3.28 15.07
C ILE A 108 11.74 -4.15 16.20
N LYS A 109 13.05 -4.10 16.46
CA LYS A 109 13.70 -4.87 17.54
C LYS A 109 13.14 -4.53 18.93
N ASN A 110 12.80 -3.27 19.15
CA ASN A 110 12.25 -2.79 20.41
C ASN A 110 10.71 -2.93 20.50
N PHE A 111 10.06 -3.51 19.49
CA PHE A 111 8.62 -3.70 19.43
C PHE A 111 7.82 -2.39 19.52
N GLY A 112 8.42 -1.28 19.09
CA GLY A 112 7.77 0.02 18.98
C GLY A 112 6.95 0.15 17.69
N PHE A 113 7.37 -0.52 16.60
CA PHE A 113 6.65 -0.57 15.33
C PHE A 113 5.41 -1.45 15.44
N MET A 114 4.22 -0.87 15.39
CA MET A 114 2.95 -1.56 15.65
C MET A 114 1.96 -1.45 14.50
N ALA A 115 2.19 -0.54 13.55
CA ALA A 115 1.28 -0.34 12.44
C ALA A 115 1.99 0.11 11.16
N ASP A 116 1.49 -0.39 10.02
CA ASP A 116 1.94 0.00 8.69
C ASP A 116 0.78 -0.08 7.70
N PHE A 117 0.32 1.07 7.20
CA PHE A 117 -0.86 1.14 6.34
C PHE A 117 -0.55 1.49 4.89
N HIS A 118 0.73 1.43 4.47
CA HIS A 118 1.13 1.66 3.09
C HIS A 118 2.23 0.66 2.70
N MET A 119 1.86 -0.34 1.89
CA MET A 119 2.81 -1.32 1.35
C MET A 119 2.29 -1.94 0.05
N HIS A 120 3.23 -2.30 -0.82
CA HIS A 120 2.97 -2.82 -2.15
C HIS A 120 3.44 -4.26 -2.27
N THR A 121 2.70 -5.04 -3.03
CA THR A 121 2.99 -6.43 -3.35
C THR A 121 3.29 -6.57 -4.84
N ASN A 122 3.63 -7.78 -5.26
CA ASN A 122 3.79 -8.12 -6.67
C ASN A 122 2.49 -8.07 -7.51
N HIS A 123 1.39 -7.59 -6.93
CA HIS A 123 0.16 -7.27 -7.65
C HIS A 123 0.12 -5.83 -8.20
N SER A 124 1.06 -4.96 -7.82
CA SER A 124 1.37 -3.70 -8.51
C SER A 124 2.86 -3.69 -8.91
N ASP A 125 3.69 -3.00 -8.14
CA ASP A 125 5.10 -2.68 -8.37
C ASP A 125 5.99 -3.03 -7.17
N GLY A 126 5.41 -3.63 -6.11
CA GLY A 126 6.16 -4.27 -5.05
C GLY A 126 6.79 -5.59 -5.50
N ASN A 127 7.83 -6.04 -4.80
CA ASN A 127 8.54 -7.28 -5.14
C ASN A 127 8.22 -8.45 -4.20
N ILE A 128 7.51 -8.21 -3.10
CA ILE A 128 7.12 -9.26 -2.15
C ILE A 128 5.80 -9.91 -2.58
N SER A 129 5.70 -11.23 -2.48
CA SER A 129 4.44 -11.94 -2.68
C SER A 129 3.54 -11.77 -1.45
N VAL A 130 2.22 -11.83 -1.65
CA VAL A 130 1.25 -11.72 -0.55
C VAL A 130 1.51 -12.79 0.53
N GLY A 131 1.79 -14.03 0.12
CA GLY A 131 2.13 -15.11 1.06
C GLY A 131 3.35 -14.80 1.93
N ASN A 132 4.46 -14.36 1.34
CA ASN A 132 5.68 -14.04 2.10
C ASN A 132 5.45 -12.83 3.03
N LEU A 133 4.75 -11.80 2.54
CA LEU A 133 4.40 -10.63 3.35
C LEU A 133 3.59 -11.05 4.59
N LEU A 134 2.56 -11.87 4.40
CA LEU A 134 1.73 -12.38 5.49
C LEU A 134 2.51 -13.27 6.46
N ASP A 135 3.48 -14.04 5.99
CA ASP A 135 4.36 -14.87 6.82
C ASP A 135 5.22 -14.00 7.73
N GLU A 136 5.92 -13.01 7.16
CA GLU A 136 6.78 -12.08 7.92
C GLU A 136 5.96 -11.24 8.92
N ILE A 137 4.80 -10.74 8.49
CA ILE A 137 3.88 -9.98 9.36
C ILE A 137 3.36 -10.82 10.53
N THR A 138 3.01 -12.09 10.29
CA THR A 138 2.51 -12.96 11.37
C THR A 138 3.62 -13.37 12.32
N GLU A 139 4.83 -13.63 11.83
CA GLU A 139 6.00 -13.88 12.68
C GLU A 139 6.28 -12.68 13.59
N TYR A 140 6.35 -11.47 13.01
CA TYR A 140 6.57 -10.25 13.78
C TYR A 140 5.42 -9.98 14.76
N GLY A 141 4.16 -10.08 14.31
CA GLY A 141 2.97 -9.87 15.12
C GLY A 141 2.88 -10.81 16.32
N ASN A 142 3.31 -12.07 16.17
CA ASN A 142 3.39 -13.02 17.28
C ASN A 142 4.42 -12.60 18.34
N LYS A 143 5.62 -12.15 17.90
CA LYS A 143 6.67 -11.66 18.82
C LYS A 143 6.22 -10.37 19.52
N LEU A 144 5.61 -9.44 18.78
CA LEU A 144 5.03 -8.20 19.31
C LEU A 144 3.97 -8.49 20.38
N PHE A 145 3.03 -9.39 20.10
CA PHE A 145 1.97 -9.75 21.03
C PHE A 145 2.51 -10.41 22.28
N ALA A 146 3.45 -11.35 22.16
CA ALA A 146 4.09 -12.00 23.31
C ALA A 146 4.79 -10.99 24.24
N ARG A 147 5.35 -9.90 23.66
CA ARG A 147 6.07 -8.88 24.43
C ARG A 147 5.16 -7.80 25.02
N THR A 148 4.11 -7.41 24.32
CA THR A 148 3.35 -6.17 24.60
C THR A 148 1.86 -6.40 24.85
N GLY A 149 1.33 -7.57 24.48
CA GLY A 149 -0.11 -7.84 24.41
C GLY A 149 -0.83 -7.07 23.29
N LYS A 150 -0.11 -6.35 22.42
CA LYS A 150 -0.67 -5.61 21.28
C LYS A 150 -0.50 -6.40 20.00
N LYS A 151 -1.45 -6.22 19.06
CA LYS A 151 -1.43 -6.85 17.75
C LYS A 151 -0.81 -5.91 16.74
N PHE A 152 -0.09 -6.45 15.76
CA PHE A 152 0.42 -5.67 14.64
C PHE A 152 -0.72 -5.35 13.67
N MET A 153 -0.81 -4.11 13.20
CA MET A 153 -1.88 -3.66 12.32
C MET A 153 -1.31 -3.32 10.95
N PHE A 154 -1.95 -3.80 9.88
CA PHE A 154 -1.44 -3.55 8.54
C PHE A 154 -2.51 -3.47 7.46
N SER A 155 -2.12 -2.94 6.32
CA SER A 155 -2.90 -2.88 5.09
C SER A 155 -2.03 -3.28 3.90
N ILE A 156 -2.63 -3.79 2.82
CA ILE A 156 -1.98 -3.90 1.49
C ILE A 156 -2.62 -2.81 0.66
N THR A 157 -1.83 -2.00 -0.04
CA THR A 157 -2.29 -0.81 -0.75
C THR A 157 -1.72 -0.74 -2.17
N ASP A 158 -1.74 -1.87 -2.90
CA ASP A 158 -1.29 -1.93 -4.29
C ASP A 158 -1.92 -0.81 -5.15
N HIS A 159 -1.15 -0.24 -6.08
CA HIS A 159 -1.61 0.82 -6.97
C HIS A 159 -2.77 0.36 -7.87
N ASP A 160 -3.91 1.03 -7.75
CA ASP A 160 -5.10 0.86 -8.58
C ASP A 160 -5.49 -0.61 -8.81
N SER A 161 -5.26 -1.45 -7.80
CA SER A 161 -5.54 -2.88 -7.82
C SER A 161 -5.89 -3.36 -6.41
N VAL A 162 -6.75 -4.36 -6.35
CA VAL A 162 -7.14 -5.03 -5.09
C VAL A 162 -6.86 -6.53 -5.16
N ALA A 163 -6.08 -6.97 -6.15
CA ALA A 163 -5.75 -8.38 -6.32
C ALA A 163 -4.97 -8.93 -5.13
N GLY A 164 -3.97 -8.19 -4.61
CA GLY A 164 -3.21 -8.58 -3.44
C GLY A 164 -4.06 -8.66 -2.17
N VAL A 165 -5.00 -7.71 -1.99
CA VAL A 165 -5.99 -7.75 -0.90
C VAL A 165 -6.89 -8.97 -0.98
N LYS A 166 -7.41 -9.31 -2.17
CA LYS A 166 -8.27 -10.49 -2.37
C LYS A 166 -7.51 -11.78 -2.06
N GLU A 167 -6.27 -11.90 -2.54
CA GLU A 167 -5.40 -13.03 -2.22
C GLU A 167 -5.17 -13.13 -0.71
N ALA A 168 -4.86 -12.02 -0.04
CA ALA A 168 -4.62 -11.98 1.39
C ALA A 168 -5.86 -12.46 2.19
N LEU A 169 -7.06 -11.99 1.81
CA LEU A 169 -8.30 -12.45 2.42
C LEU A 169 -8.52 -13.95 2.23
N GLY A 170 -8.19 -14.50 1.06
CA GLY A 170 -8.24 -15.95 0.81
C GLY A 170 -7.28 -16.74 1.69
N ILE A 171 -6.03 -16.28 1.83
CA ILE A 171 -5.02 -16.92 2.69
C ILE A 171 -5.44 -16.85 4.17
N ILE A 172 -5.94 -15.70 4.62
CA ILE A 172 -6.42 -15.48 5.99
C ILE A 172 -7.60 -16.40 6.29
N ALA A 173 -8.60 -16.46 5.40
CA ALA A 173 -9.79 -17.27 5.58
C ALA A 173 -9.50 -18.76 5.74
N LYS A 174 -8.46 -19.27 5.05
CA LYS A 174 -8.02 -20.66 5.15
C LYS A 174 -7.24 -20.97 6.43
N ASN A 175 -6.56 -19.99 7.02
CA ASN A 175 -5.69 -20.18 8.19
C ASN A 175 -5.92 -19.14 9.30
N PRO A 176 -7.16 -18.94 9.80
CA PRO A 176 -7.49 -17.82 10.69
C PRO A 176 -6.66 -17.77 11.97
N GLU A 177 -6.32 -18.94 12.54
CA GLU A 177 -5.51 -19.03 13.77
C GLU A 177 -4.09 -18.47 13.61
N LYS A 178 -3.50 -18.57 12.42
CA LYS A 178 -2.18 -18.00 12.12
C LYS A 178 -2.18 -16.48 12.26
N PHE A 179 -3.31 -15.85 11.95
CA PHE A 179 -3.49 -14.40 11.91
C PHE A 179 -4.09 -13.82 13.19
N ARG A 180 -4.25 -14.61 14.26
CA ARG A 180 -4.93 -14.16 15.50
C ARG A 180 -4.25 -12.97 16.19
N ASN A 181 -2.94 -12.77 15.97
CA ASN A 181 -2.13 -11.71 16.59
C ASN A 181 -1.83 -10.53 15.66
N VAL A 182 -2.52 -10.45 14.54
CA VAL A 182 -2.47 -9.30 13.62
C VAL A 182 -3.87 -8.73 13.40
N ARG A 183 -3.94 -7.49 12.90
CA ARG A 183 -5.16 -6.86 12.40
C ARG A 183 -4.92 -6.41 10.96
N PHE A 184 -5.85 -6.73 10.07
CA PHE A 184 -5.76 -6.38 8.67
C PHE A 184 -6.88 -5.42 8.29
N ILE A 185 -6.58 -4.37 7.52
CA ILE A 185 -7.59 -3.51 6.90
C ILE A 185 -7.38 -3.55 5.37
N PRO A 186 -8.38 -3.95 4.57
CA PRO A 186 -8.31 -3.84 3.12
C PRO A 186 -7.99 -2.40 2.71
N GLY A 187 -6.92 -2.24 1.93
CA GLY A 187 -6.41 -0.96 1.45
C GLY A 187 -6.21 -0.95 -0.06
N VAL A 188 -6.06 0.23 -0.62
CA VAL A 188 -5.68 0.46 -2.03
C VAL A 188 -5.07 1.84 -2.13
N GLU A 189 -4.04 2.00 -2.96
CA GLU A 189 -3.56 3.31 -3.37
C GLU A 189 -4.17 3.67 -4.72
N LEU A 190 -5.00 4.72 -4.74
CA LEU A 190 -5.74 5.14 -5.92
C LEU A 190 -5.12 6.39 -6.51
N SER A 191 -4.78 6.30 -7.78
CA SER A 191 -4.21 7.42 -8.52
C SER A 191 -5.31 8.30 -9.12
N PHE A 192 -5.07 9.61 -9.12
CA PHE A 192 -5.94 10.58 -9.78
C PHE A 192 -5.17 11.73 -10.42
N SER A 193 -5.60 12.11 -11.60
CA SER A 193 -5.11 13.27 -12.32
C SER A 193 -5.75 14.55 -11.82
N HIS A 194 -4.95 15.63 -11.78
CA HIS A 194 -5.40 16.96 -11.44
C HIS A 194 -4.58 18.03 -12.16
N LYS A 195 -5.09 19.26 -12.21
CA LYS A 195 -4.32 20.42 -12.68
C LYS A 195 -3.13 20.67 -11.75
N ALA A 196 -1.96 20.97 -12.30
CA ALA A 196 -0.73 21.18 -11.54
C ALA A 196 0.03 22.42 -12.04
N PRO A 197 -0.31 23.63 -11.56
CA PRO A 197 0.21 24.87 -12.14
C PRO A 197 1.71 25.11 -11.91
N LYS A 198 2.36 24.40 -10.98
CA LYS A 198 3.81 24.47 -10.78
C LYS A 198 4.61 23.49 -11.62
N SER A 199 3.97 22.47 -12.20
CA SER A 199 4.70 21.46 -12.97
C SER A 199 4.97 21.94 -14.40
N ALA A 200 6.02 21.40 -15.01
CA ALA A 200 6.25 21.50 -16.45
C ALA A 200 5.10 20.90 -17.27
N ASN A 201 4.36 19.94 -16.68
CA ASN A 201 3.12 19.42 -17.24
C ASN A 201 1.91 20.13 -16.58
N PRO A 202 0.92 20.59 -17.37
CA PRO A 202 -0.25 21.29 -16.82
C PRO A 202 -1.15 20.38 -15.97
N CYS A 203 -0.96 19.07 -16.08
CA CYS A 203 -1.65 18.02 -15.34
C CYS A 203 -0.60 17.09 -14.71
N GLU A 204 -0.85 16.70 -13.46
CA GLU A 204 -0.05 15.72 -12.71
C GLU A 204 -0.98 14.68 -12.09
N ILE A 205 -0.40 13.56 -11.67
CA ILE A 205 -1.11 12.50 -10.96
C ILE A 205 -0.70 12.52 -9.51
N SER A 206 -1.67 12.40 -8.60
CA SER A 206 -1.45 12.24 -7.17
C SER A 206 -2.24 11.05 -6.66
N GLU A 207 -2.00 10.66 -5.41
CA GLU A 207 -2.55 9.42 -4.85
C GLU A 207 -3.31 9.67 -3.55
N VAL A 208 -4.29 8.80 -3.30
CA VAL A 208 -5.01 8.69 -2.04
C VAL A 208 -5.06 7.22 -1.62
N LEU A 209 -4.91 6.97 -0.34
CA LEU A 209 -5.12 5.65 0.25
C LEU A 209 -6.58 5.53 0.65
N ALA A 210 -7.25 4.43 0.29
CA ALA A 210 -8.61 4.15 0.73
C ALA A 210 -8.65 2.87 1.56
N TYR A 211 -9.45 2.85 2.63
CA TYR A 211 -9.49 1.75 3.60
C TYR A 211 -10.91 1.33 3.99
N GLY A 212 -11.08 0.04 4.29
CA GLY A 212 -12.32 -0.50 4.85
C GLY A 212 -13.44 -0.72 3.83
N PHE A 213 -13.09 -0.79 2.55
CA PHE A 213 -14.01 -1.09 1.45
C PHE A 213 -14.15 -2.61 1.24
N ASP A 214 -15.12 -3.01 0.41
CA ASP A 214 -15.25 -4.38 -0.09
C ASP A 214 -14.45 -4.53 -1.41
N PRO A 215 -13.32 -5.27 -1.44
CA PRO A 215 -12.47 -5.37 -2.61
C PRO A 215 -13.14 -6.08 -3.79
N PHE A 216 -14.18 -6.89 -3.56
CA PHE A 216 -14.89 -7.58 -4.64
C PHE A 216 -15.84 -6.64 -5.39
N LYS A 217 -16.28 -5.55 -4.74
CA LYS A 217 -17.02 -4.47 -5.40
C LYS A 217 -16.10 -3.49 -6.13
N LEU A 218 -14.96 -3.14 -5.50
CA LEU A 218 -14.03 -2.17 -6.07
C LEU A 218 -13.29 -2.70 -7.29
N SER A 219 -12.97 -3.99 -7.36
CA SER A 219 -12.21 -4.53 -8.49
C SER A 219 -12.84 -4.22 -9.84
N LYS A 220 -14.17 -4.26 -9.96
CA LYS A 220 -14.86 -3.97 -11.23
C LYS A 220 -14.57 -2.55 -11.74
N HIS A 221 -14.47 -1.59 -10.83
CA HIS A 221 -14.12 -0.21 -11.18
C HIS A 221 -12.65 -0.09 -11.61
N LEU A 222 -11.76 -0.79 -10.89
CA LEU A 222 -10.34 -0.82 -11.21
C LEU A 222 -10.04 -1.56 -12.51
N ASP A 223 -10.76 -2.65 -12.81
CA ASP A 223 -10.64 -3.41 -14.06
C ASP A 223 -10.95 -2.50 -15.29
N ILE A 224 -11.89 -1.57 -15.15
CA ILE A 224 -12.20 -0.57 -16.19
C ILE A 224 -11.03 0.39 -16.38
N LEU A 225 -10.41 0.88 -15.29
CA LEU A 225 -9.22 1.73 -15.38
C LEU A 225 -8.05 0.99 -16.04
N GLN A 226 -7.78 -0.25 -15.62
CA GLN A 226 -6.73 -1.08 -16.21
C GLN A 226 -6.97 -1.32 -17.70
N THR A 227 -8.21 -1.56 -18.11
CA THR A 227 -8.59 -1.68 -19.53
C THR A 227 -8.25 -0.41 -20.30
N LYS A 228 -8.60 0.78 -19.79
CA LYS A 228 -8.26 2.06 -20.45
C LYS A 228 -6.75 2.27 -20.58
N ARG A 229 -5.97 1.86 -19.58
CA ARG A 229 -4.50 1.93 -19.62
C ARG A 229 -3.92 0.99 -20.68
N VAL A 230 -4.44 -0.23 -20.79
CA VAL A 230 -4.07 -1.20 -21.83
C VAL A 230 -4.40 -0.65 -23.22
N GLU A 231 -5.63 -0.19 -23.43
CA GLU A 231 -6.07 0.39 -24.70
C GLU A 231 -5.23 1.60 -25.11
N THR A 232 -4.81 2.42 -24.15
CA THR A 232 -3.91 3.55 -24.40
C THR A 232 -2.57 3.09 -24.96
N ILE A 233 -1.97 2.05 -24.38
CA ILE A 233 -0.71 1.48 -24.89
C ILE A 233 -0.91 0.96 -26.32
N ASP A 234 -1.98 0.20 -26.54
CA ASP A 234 -2.24 -0.45 -27.83
C ASP A 234 -2.50 0.59 -28.93
N ASN A 235 -3.33 1.60 -28.65
CA ASN A 235 -3.66 2.68 -29.58
C ASN A 235 -2.45 3.58 -29.88
N MET A 236 -1.67 3.96 -28.86
CA MET A 236 -0.45 4.75 -29.04
C MET A 236 0.57 4.00 -29.92
N LEU A 237 0.83 2.72 -29.62
CA LEU A 237 1.77 1.93 -30.42
C LEU A 237 1.27 1.73 -31.85
N ALA A 238 -0.04 1.57 -32.07
CA ALA A 238 -0.61 1.48 -33.41
C ALA A 238 -0.38 2.77 -34.22
N GLU A 239 -0.64 3.94 -33.63
CA GLU A 239 -0.36 5.23 -34.28
C GLU A 239 1.13 5.44 -34.55
N ILE A 240 2.01 5.09 -33.60
CA ILE A 240 3.46 5.22 -33.75
C ILE A 240 3.97 4.33 -34.88
N ARG A 241 3.53 3.06 -34.96
CA ARG A 241 3.88 2.15 -36.06
C ARG A 241 3.47 2.70 -37.43
N LYS A 242 2.33 3.38 -37.51
CA LYS A 242 1.88 4.03 -38.75
C LYS A 242 2.76 5.23 -39.12
N ALA A 243 3.18 6.02 -38.12
CA ALA A 243 4.01 7.21 -38.33
C ALA A 243 5.49 6.88 -38.62
N ILE A 244 5.99 5.76 -38.07
CA ILE A 244 7.39 5.34 -38.15
C ILE A 244 7.45 3.85 -38.54
N PRO A 245 7.13 3.50 -39.79
CA PRO A 245 6.93 2.11 -40.22
C PRO A 245 8.22 1.28 -40.27
N LEU A 246 9.39 1.93 -40.32
CA LEU A 246 10.69 1.25 -40.40
C LEU A 246 11.23 0.78 -39.03
N THR A 247 10.61 1.18 -37.92
CA THR A 247 10.99 0.73 -36.59
C THR A 247 9.99 -0.31 -36.09
N ASN A 248 10.48 -1.48 -35.70
CA ASN A 248 9.66 -2.57 -35.21
C ASN A 248 9.30 -2.36 -33.73
N PHE A 249 8.17 -1.72 -33.45
CA PHE A 249 7.67 -1.52 -32.09
C PHE A 249 6.82 -2.70 -31.61
N ASN A 250 7.11 -3.22 -30.42
CA ASN A 250 6.44 -4.38 -29.84
C ASN A 250 6.01 -4.12 -28.39
N LYS A 251 4.74 -4.39 -28.07
CA LYS A 251 4.18 -4.18 -26.73
C LYS A 251 4.86 -5.04 -25.66
N GLN A 252 5.09 -6.32 -25.96
CA GLN A 252 5.74 -7.24 -25.02
C GLN A 252 7.21 -6.87 -24.80
N GLU A 253 7.90 -6.37 -25.84
CA GLU A 253 9.23 -5.77 -25.68
C GLU A 253 9.19 -4.55 -24.75
N MET A 254 8.20 -3.66 -24.91
CA MET A 254 8.02 -2.48 -24.05
C MET A 254 7.73 -2.87 -22.58
N LEU A 255 6.80 -3.81 -22.35
CA LEU A 255 6.47 -4.27 -21.00
C LEU A 255 7.69 -4.88 -20.30
N ARG A 256 8.44 -5.73 -21.01
CA ARG A 256 9.71 -6.31 -20.51
C ARG A 256 10.78 -5.25 -20.26
N THR A 257 10.85 -4.22 -21.11
CA THR A 257 11.82 -3.13 -20.98
C THR A 257 11.63 -2.36 -19.67
N TYR A 258 10.41 -2.28 -19.12
CA TYR A 258 10.15 -1.54 -17.89
C TYR A 258 9.64 -2.41 -16.74
N ASN A 259 9.78 -3.74 -16.84
CA ASN A 259 9.28 -4.70 -15.86
C ASN A 259 7.79 -4.47 -15.51
N MET A 260 6.97 -4.06 -16.48
CA MET A 260 5.57 -3.74 -16.26
C MET A 260 4.71 -5.00 -16.24
N ASN A 261 3.77 -5.05 -15.30
CA ASN A 261 2.74 -6.09 -15.23
C ASN A 261 1.55 -5.71 -16.12
N GLU A 262 1.30 -6.46 -17.21
CA GLU A 262 0.16 -6.18 -18.10
C GLU A 262 -1.20 -6.32 -17.39
N LYS A 263 -1.26 -7.07 -16.29
CA LYS A 263 -2.48 -7.23 -15.48
C LYS A 263 -2.70 -6.10 -14.48
N CYS A 264 -1.67 -5.29 -14.22
CA CYS A 264 -1.75 -4.13 -13.34
C CYS A 264 -0.76 -3.08 -13.83
N LEU A 265 -1.21 -2.26 -14.77
CA LEU A 265 -0.44 -1.15 -15.29
C LEU A 265 -0.50 0.01 -14.31
N MET A 266 0.67 0.54 -13.98
CA MET A 266 0.82 1.77 -13.21
C MET A 266 0.24 2.97 -13.96
N MET A 267 0.02 4.06 -13.24
CA MET A 267 -0.35 5.35 -13.83
C MET A 267 0.69 5.83 -14.85
N ASN A 268 0.32 6.82 -15.68
CA ASN A 268 1.23 7.44 -16.65
C ASN A 268 1.76 6.48 -17.73
N THR A 269 1.01 5.45 -18.12
CA THR A 269 1.44 4.46 -19.14
C THR A 269 1.90 5.07 -20.46
N HIS A 270 1.32 6.22 -20.84
CA HIS A 270 1.71 6.98 -22.02
C HIS A 270 3.20 7.40 -22.02
N TRP A 271 3.78 7.65 -20.84
CA TRP A 271 5.21 7.95 -20.72
C TRP A 271 6.09 6.72 -20.94
N ALA A 272 5.68 5.54 -20.46
CA ALA A 272 6.40 4.30 -20.73
C ALA A 272 6.44 4.00 -22.24
N VAL A 273 5.30 4.16 -22.93
CA VAL A 273 5.23 4.02 -24.40
C VAL A 273 6.13 5.05 -25.09
N ASN A 274 6.09 6.32 -24.68
CA ASN A 274 6.92 7.37 -25.24
C ASN A 274 8.41 7.06 -25.08
N ASN A 275 8.85 6.74 -23.87
CA ASN A 275 10.26 6.46 -23.57
C ASN A 275 10.76 5.24 -24.34
N TYR A 276 9.98 4.16 -24.39
CA TYR A 276 10.28 2.98 -25.20
C TYR A 276 10.41 3.35 -26.68
N ALA A 277 9.41 4.03 -27.24
CA ALA A 277 9.37 4.32 -28.66
C ALA A 277 10.51 5.27 -29.09
N GLN A 278 10.81 6.29 -28.29
CA GLN A 278 11.92 7.21 -28.54
C GLN A 278 13.26 6.47 -28.53
N ALA A 279 13.54 5.67 -27.49
CA ALA A 279 14.78 4.92 -27.39
C ALA A 279 14.91 3.85 -28.49
N LYS A 280 13.84 3.11 -28.78
CA LYS A 280 13.80 2.07 -29.82
C LYS A 280 14.05 2.64 -31.20
N HIS A 281 13.42 3.77 -31.52
CA HIS A 281 13.58 4.44 -32.80
C HIS A 281 15.02 4.96 -32.98
N ALA A 282 15.55 5.67 -31.99
CA ALA A 282 16.92 6.18 -32.02
C ALA A 282 17.96 5.07 -32.23
N LEU A 283 17.86 3.97 -31.47
CA LEU A 283 18.77 2.84 -31.61
C LEU A 283 18.58 2.09 -32.94
N THR A 284 17.39 2.11 -33.52
CA THR A 284 17.14 1.55 -34.85
C THR A 284 17.78 2.39 -35.96
N ILE A 285 17.74 3.73 -35.85
CA ILE A 285 18.47 4.64 -36.76
C ILE A 285 19.98 4.35 -36.68
N GLN A 286 20.52 4.29 -35.47
CA GLN A 286 21.95 4.02 -35.27
C GLN A 286 22.36 2.65 -35.80
N ALA A 287 21.60 1.60 -35.48
CA ALA A 287 21.88 0.24 -35.97
C ALA A 287 21.91 0.21 -37.50
N SER A 288 20.97 0.89 -38.16
CA SER A 288 20.93 1.00 -39.63
C SER A 288 22.21 1.63 -40.19
N ARG A 289 22.73 2.69 -39.57
CA ARG A 289 24.00 3.34 -39.98
C ARG A 289 25.21 2.41 -39.87
N HIS A 290 25.18 1.47 -38.92
CA HIS A 290 26.25 0.51 -38.70
C HIS A 290 26.02 -0.85 -39.38
N GLY A 291 24.96 -1.00 -40.18
CA GLY A 291 24.61 -2.28 -40.83
C GLY A 291 24.23 -3.39 -39.84
N GLN A 292 23.69 -3.02 -38.67
CA GLN A 292 23.28 -3.92 -37.61
C GLN A 292 21.75 -4.11 -37.57
N ASP A 293 21.30 -5.23 -37.02
CA ASP A 293 19.87 -5.45 -36.76
C ASP A 293 19.39 -4.55 -35.61
N GLY A 294 18.39 -3.70 -35.88
CA GLY A 294 17.89 -2.74 -34.90
C GLY A 294 17.26 -3.36 -33.66
N ASN A 295 16.67 -4.55 -33.76
CA ASN A 295 16.07 -5.22 -32.59
C ASN A 295 17.14 -5.77 -31.65
N LYS A 296 18.13 -6.48 -32.21
CA LYS A 296 19.28 -6.99 -31.45
C LYS A 296 20.09 -5.86 -30.85
N PHE A 297 20.34 -4.80 -31.62
CA PHE A 297 21.09 -3.64 -31.13
C PHE A 297 20.36 -2.94 -29.98
N TYR A 298 19.04 -2.75 -30.11
CA TYR A 298 18.22 -2.23 -29.02
C TYR A 298 18.34 -3.07 -27.74
N GLU A 299 18.14 -4.39 -27.86
CA GLU A 299 18.19 -5.30 -26.71
C GLU A 299 19.56 -5.30 -26.03
N GLN A 300 20.64 -5.33 -26.81
CA GLN A 300 22.02 -5.30 -26.32
C GLN A 300 22.35 -4.03 -25.54
N ILE A 301 21.80 -2.88 -25.96
CA ILE A 301 22.06 -1.59 -25.32
C ILE A 301 21.15 -1.36 -24.11
N ILE A 302 19.86 -1.69 -24.22
CA ILE A 302 18.84 -1.29 -23.23
C ILE A 302 18.74 -2.25 -22.05
N MET A 303 18.76 -3.55 -22.29
CA MET A 303 18.49 -4.53 -21.24
C MET A 303 19.55 -4.56 -20.11
N PRO A 304 20.84 -4.29 -20.38
CA PRO A 304 21.84 -4.17 -19.30
C PRO A 304 21.68 -2.93 -18.40
N LEU A 305 20.92 -1.92 -18.83
CA LEU A 305 20.73 -0.69 -18.04
C LEU A 305 19.71 -0.93 -16.93
N ASP A 306 19.90 -0.22 -15.81
CA ASP A 306 18.84 -0.03 -14.82
C ASP A 306 17.57 0.52 -15.48
N VAL A 307 16.40 0.08 -15.04
CA VAL A 307 15.09 0.46 -15.63
C VAL A 307 14.94 1.98 -15.79
N LYS A 308 15.32 2.75 -14.77
CA LYS A 308 15.27 4.23 -14.77
C LYS A 308 16.13 4.89 -15.86
N ASN A 309 17.16 4.18 -16.35
CA ASN A 309 18.13 4.66 -17.34
C ASN A 309 17.77 4.22 -18.77
N ARG A 310 16.69 3.45 -18.97
CA ARG A 310 16.27 2.95 -20.29
C ARG A 310 15.51 4.01 -21.12
N THR A 311 16.06 5.22 -21.19
CA THR A 311 15.43 6.37 -21.88
C THR A 311 16.35 6.97 -22.92
N LEU A 312 15.78 7.59 -23.96
CA LEU A 312 16.56 8.32 -24.97
C LEU A 312 17.51 9.34 -24.33
N TRP A 313 17.03 10.08 -23.34
CA TRP A 313 17.81 11.15 -22.69
C TRP A 313 19.07 10.60 -22.01
N HIS A 314 18.95 9.48 -21.31
CA HIS A 314 20.11 8.82 -20.70
C HIS A 314 21.11 8.34 -21.76
N LEU A 315 20.62 7.74 -22.87
CA LEU A 315 21.49 7.31 -23.97
C LEU A 315 22.26 8.49 -24.58
N LYS A 316 21.63 9.66 -24.69
CA LYS A 316 22.29 10.89 -25.15
C LYS A 316 23.30 11.42 -24.14
N GLU A 317 22.92 11.48 -22.87
CA GLU A 317 23.79 11.94 -21.77
C GLU A 317 25.07 11.09 -21.66
N LYS A 318 24.95 9.78 -21.92
CA LYS A 318 26.09 8.83 -21.89
C LYS A 318 26.80 8.67 -23.23
N HIS A 319 26.49 9.50 -24.23
CA HIS A 319 27.10 9.46 -25.56
C HIS A 319 27.03 8.07 -26.22
N VAL A 320 25.95 7.32 -25.95
CA VAL A 320 25.68 6.03 -26.60
C VAL A 320 25.17 6.24 -28.02
N LEU A 321 24.48 7.37 -28.25
CA LEU A 321 23.92 7.72 -29.54
C LEU A 321 24.81 8.67 -30.33
N ASP A 322 24.79 8.55 -31.67
CA ASP A 322 25.34 9.59 -32.56
C ASP A 322 24.72 10.97 -32.24
N ASN A 323 25.55 12.02 -32.29
CA ASN A 323 25.18 13.35 -31.80
C ASN A 323 23.95 13.98 -32.49
N ASP A 324 23.65 13.58 -33.74
CA ASP A 324 22.54 14.08 -34.52
C ASP A 324 21.24 13.28 -34.32
N ILE A 325 21.27 12.16 -33.60
CA ILE A 325 20.08 11.38 -33.28
C ILE A 325 19.34 12.05 -32.11
N GLY A 326 18.15 12.58 -32.44
CA GLY A 326 17.28 13.30 -31.52
C GLY A 326 15.96 12.60 -31.23
N GLU A 327 15.08 13.30 -30.53
CA GLU A 327 13.68 12.88 -30.36
C GLU A 327 12.95 12.91 -31.69
N ALA A 328 12.07 11.94 -31.92
CA ALA A 328 11.10 12.00 -33.00
C ALA A 328 9.87 12.80 -32.54
N SER A 329 9.60 13.92 -33.23
CA SER A 329 8.45 14.78 -32.92
C SER A 329 7.12 14.04 -33.09
N GLN A 330 7.02 13.13 -34.06
CA GLN A 330 5.83 12.33 -34.31
C GLN A 330 5.41 11.52 -33.08
N ILE A 331 6.37 10.94 -32.34
CA ILE A 331 6.10 10.18 -31.12
C ILE A 331 5.58 11.11 -30.02
N ASN A 332 6.21 12.27 -29.84
CA ASN A 332 5.79 13.27 -28.87
C ASN A 332 4.37 13.79 -29.17
N ASP A 333 4.06 14.03 -30.44
CA ASP A 333 2.76 14.51 -30.91
C ASP A 333 1.66 13.48 -30.65
N ILE A 334 1.93 12.19 -30.91
CA ILE A 334 1.01 11.09 -30.59
C ILE A 334 0.80 11.02 -29.08
N ARG A 335 1.87 10.98 -28.27
CA ARG A 335 1.77 10.94 -26.80
C ARG A 335 0.90 12.07 -26.24
N ARG A 336 1.01 13.29 -26.78
CA ARG A 336 0.20 14.44 -26.32
C ARG A 336 -1.31 14.24 -26.47
N LYS A 337 -1.78 13.35 -27.35
CA LYS A 337 -3.20 12.99 -27.49
C LYS A 337 -3.71 12.15 -26.32
N TYR A 338 -2.84 11.35 -25.71
CA TYR A 338 -3.19 10.36 -24.70
C TYR A 338 -2.87 10.79 -23.27
N GLN A 339 -1.90 11.68 -23.07
CA GLN A 339 -1.59 12.20 -21.74
C GLN A 339 -2.78 13.01 -21.18
N PRO A 340 -2.99 13.00 -19.85
CA PRO A 340 -3.87 13.96 -19.19
C PRO A 340 -3.51 15.40 -19.58
N HIS A 341 -4.52 16.19 -19.98
CA HIS A 341 -4.33 17.57 -20.41
C HIS A 341 -5.57 18.42 -20.17
N MET A 342 -5.39 19.74 -20.28
CA MET A 342 -6.47 20.72 -20.13
C MET A 342 -6.97 21.20 -21.50
N VAL A 343 -8.28 21.16 -21.72
CA VAL A 343 -8.95 21.80 -22.87
C VAL A 343 -10.05 22.70 -22.33
N ASN A 344 -10.00 24.01 -22.63
CA ASN A 344 -10.97 25.00 -22.15
C ASN A 344 -11.23 24.91 -20.62
N ASN A 345 -10.15 24.81 -19.83
CA ASN A 345 -10.19 24.59 -18.38
C ASN A 345 -10.88 23.30 -17.89
N LYS A 346 -11.18 22.35 -18.78
CA LYS A 346 -11.63 21.00 -18.43
C LYS A 346 -10.46 20.02 -18.50
N LEU A 347 -10.35 19.18 -17.48
CA LEU A 347 -9.41 18.07 -17.45
C LEU A 347 -9.91 16.96 -18.39
N ILE A 348 -9.08 16.56 -19.35
CA ILE A 348 -9.36 15.47 -20.29
C ILE A 348 -8.53 14.27 -19.87
N LEU A 349 -9.21 13.15 -19.64
CA LEU A 349 -8.63 11.90 -19.14
C LEU A 349 -9.04 10.76 -20.04
N ASN A 350 -8.07 10.12 -20.68
CA ASN A 350 -8.31 8.95 -21.51
C ASN A 350 -7.98 7.65 -20.75
N ASN A 351 -7.03 7.71 -19.82
CA ASN A 351 -6.39 6.54 -19.23
C ASN A 351 -6.21 6.64 -17.70
N GLU A 352 -6.69 7.70 -17.06
CA GLU A 352 -6.56 7.95 -15.62
C GLU A 352 -7.90 8.37 -15.01
N ASN A 353 -8.01 8.27 -13.68
CA ASN A 353 -9.15 8.79 -12.94
C ASN A 353 -8.98 10.28 -12.61
N SER A 354 -10.09 10.99 -12.42
CA SER A 354 -10.10 12.26 -11.71
C SER A 354 -10.30 12.04 -10.20
N PHE A 355 -10.04 13.07 -9.41
CA PHE A 355 -10.35 13.04 -7.98
C PHE A 355 -11.85 12.81 -7.76
N GLU A 356 -12.68 13.51 -8.53
CA GLU A 356 -14.13 13.40 -8.47
C GLU A 356 -14.63 11.98 -8.79
N ASP A 357 -14.03 11.27 -9.76
CA ASP A 357 -14.39 9.87 -10.07
C ASP A 357 -14.21 8.95 -8.85
N ILE A 358 -13.10 9.10 -8.11
CA ILE A 358 -12.83 8.32 -6.90
C ILE A 358 -13.86 8.64 -5.81
N ILE A 359 -14.12 9.93 -5.57
CA ILE A 359 -15.06 10.36 -4.54
C ILE A 359 -16.49 9.89 -4.84
N ASP A 360 -16.91 9.98 -6.10
CA ASP A 360 -18.24 9.55 -6.52
C ASP A 360 -18.39 8.02 -6.42
N TYR A 361 -17.33 7.25 -6.68
CA TYR A 361 -17.34 5.80 -6.47
C TYR A 361 -17.62 5.42 -5.01
N PHE A 362 -16.93 6.05 -4.05
CA PHE A 362 -17.08 5.73 -2.62
C PHE A 362 -18.25 6.46 -1.93
N LYS A 363 -19.05 7.21 -2.69
CA LYS A 363 -20.16 7.98 -2.12
C LYS A 363 -21.19 7.07 -1.45
N GLY A 364 -21.35 7.22 -0.13
CA GLY A 364 -22.29 6.43 0.66
C GLY A 364 -21.73 5.08 1.14
N GLU A 365 -20.50 4.74 0.75
CA GLU A 365 -19.80 3.56 1.27
C GLU A 365 -19.16 3.86 2.62
N SER A 366 -19.05 2.83 3.47
CA SER A 366 -18.41 2.95 4.78
C SER A 366 -16.88 2.89 4.66
N VAL A 367 -16.29 3.87 3.97
CA VAL A 367 -14.85 3.95 3.64
C VAL A 367 -14.23 5.18 4.27
N THR A 368 -12.93 5.13 4.54
CA THR A 368 -12.13 6.29 4.94
C THR A 368 -10.92 6.41 4.02
N MET A 369 -10.46 7.63 3.79
CA MET A 369 -9.36 7.92 2.88
C MET A 369 -8.28 8.78 3.55
N ALA A 370 -7.04 8.59 3.09
CA ALA A 370 -5.89 9.41 3.43
C ALA A 370 -5.30 10.04 2.16
N PHE A 371 -4.72 11.24 2.30
CA PHE A 371 -3.69 11.63 1.34
C PHE A 371 -2.49 10.69 1.51
N ALA A 372 -2.10 10.01 0.44
CA ALA A 372 -0.81 9.31 0.36
C ALA A 372 0.30 10.38 0.36
N HIS A 373 1.35 10.14 1.16
CA HIS A 373 2.59 10.93 1.20
C HIS A 373 2.40 12.42 0.83
N PRO A 374 1.56 13.17 1.60
CA PRO A 374 0.85 14.38 1.15
C PRO A 374 1.74 15.50 0.60
N TYR A 375 3.02 15.51 1.00
CA TYR A 375 4.05 16.39 0.46
C TYR A 375 4.12 16.36 -1.08
N PHE A 376 4.15 15.18 -1.70
CA PHE A 376 4.29 15.04 -3.17
C PHE A 376 3.08 15.60 -3.92
N THR A 377 1.89 15.49 -3.33
CA THR A 377 0.68 16.14 -3.88
C THR A 377 0.78 17.66 -3.70
N ALA A 378 1.13 18.13 -2.51
CA ALA A 378 1.12 19.54 -2.17
C ALA A 378 2.14 20.37 -2.97
N GLU A 379 3.35 19.84 -3.21
CA GLU A 379 4.41 20.60 -3.89
C GLU A 379 4.08 20.97 -5.35
N LYS A 380 3.09 20.30 -5.95
CA LYS A 380 2.57 20.55 -7.31
C LYS A 380 1.76 21.86 -7.42
N PHE A 381 1.50 22.56 -6.31
CA PHE A 381 0.61 23.73 -6.27
C PHE A 381 1.29 25.01 -5.74
N HIS A 382 0.90 26.18 -6.28
CA HIS A 382 1.32 27.49 -5.75
C HIS A 382 0.78 27.76 -4.35
N PHE A 383 -0.47 27.36 -4.09
CA PHE A 383 -1.16 27.56 -2.82
C PHE A 383 -1.57 26.19 -2.24
N PRO A 384 -0.60 25.38 -1.76
CA PRO A 384 -0.84 23.99 -1.35
C PRO A 384 -1.96 23.88 -0.31
N VAL A 385 -1.95 24.72 0.73
CA VAL A 385 -2.99 24.74 1.79
C VAL A 385 -4.40 24.85 1.22
N LYS A 386 -4.61 25.82 0.32
CA LYS A 386 -5.93 26.08 -0.27
C LYS A 386 -6.40 24.89 -1.10
N VAL A 387 -5.48 24.27 -1.85
CA VAL A 387 -5.81 23.14 -2.72
C VAL A 387 -6.09 21.88 -1.91
N MET A 388 -5.25 21.54 -0.93
CA MET A 388 -5.47 20.38 -0.07
C MET A 388 -6.80 20.51 0.70
N ASN A 389 -7.11 21.69 1.24
CA ASN A 389 -8.42 21.95 1.86
C ASN A 389 -9.58 21.84 0.86
N SER A 390 -9.38 22.22 -0.40
CA SER A 390 -10.39 22.02 -1.44
C SER A 390 -10.64 20.53 -1.70
N PHE A 391 -9.63 19.67 -1.70
CA PHE A 391 -9.80 18.22 -1.86
C PHE A 391 -10.55 17.63 -0.66
N ILE A 392 -10.19 18.02 0.58
CA ILE A 392 -10.92 17.60 1.80
C ILE A 392 -12.40 18.02 1.73
N HIS A 393 -12.68 19.25 1.31
CA HIS A 393 -14.07 19.71 1.18
C HIS A 393 -14.83 18.93 0.10
N LYS A 394 -14.21 18.75 -1.07
CA LYS A 394 -14.81 18.01 -2.19
C LYS A 394 -15.01 16.52 -1.89
N SER A 395 -14.20 15.94 -1.01
CA SER A 395 -14.35 14.53 -0.61
C SER A 395 -15.58 14.27 0.26
N LYS A 396 -16.31 15.31 0.69
CA LYS A 396 -17.56 15.20 1.48
C LYS A 396 -17.41 14.29 2.71
N GLY A 397 -16.27 14.40 3.40
CA GLY A 397 -15.98 13.63 4.61
C GLY A 397 -15.35 12.25 4.39
N LEU A 398 -15.00 11.85 3.15
CA LEU A 398 -14.24 10.63 2.91
C LEU A 398 -12.75 10.75 3.32
N ILE A 399 -12.11 11.89 3.06
CA ILE A 399 -10.74 12.16 3.52
C ILE A 399 -10.81 12.60 4.99
N GLU A 400 -10.45 11.67 5.88
CA GLU A 400 -10.38 11.88 7.33
C GLU A 400 -8.95 11.72 7.85
N LEU A 401 -8.06 11.16 7.03
CA LEU A 401 -6.73 10.74 7.41
C LEU A 401 -5.65 11.47 6.59
N SER A 402 -4.43 11.45 7.09
CA SER A 402 -3.23 11.91 6.37
C SER A 402 -2.07 11.00 6.68
N GLU A 403 -1.34 10.53 5.66
CA GLU A 403 -0.10 9.76 5.81
C GLU A 403 1.08 10.65 6.25
N ALA A 404 0.93 11.29 7.41
CA ALA A 404 1.92 12.23 7.94
C ALA A 404 3.23 11.54 8.37
N TYR A 405 3.19 10.23 8.61
CA TYR A 405 4.35 9.44 9.03
C TYR A 405 4.85 8.50 7.93
N HIS A 406 4.77 8.91 6.66
CA HIS A 406 5.38 8.22 5.53
C HIS A 406 6.91 8.06 5.72
N GLN A 407 7.46 6.89 5.38
CA GLN A 407 8.86 6.54 5.67
C GLN A 407 9.78 6.51 4.43
N ALA A 408 9.25 6.54 3.21
CA ALA A 408 10.03 6.34 1.98
C ALA A 408 10.43 7.64 1.26
N TYR A 409 10.47 8.78 1.96
CA TYR A 409 10.93 10.04 1.36
C TYR A 409 12.37 9.91 0.83
N PRO A 410 12.62 10.22 -0.45
CA PRO A 410 13.97 10.28 -1.00
C PRO A 410 14.86 11.28 -0.26
N GLY A 411 16.16 11.03 -0.19
CA GLY A 411 17.11 11.88 0.55
C GLY A 411 17.23 13.33 0.06
N HIS A 412 16.68 13.66 -1.12
CA HIS A 412 16.61 15.03 -1.63
C HIS A 412 15.35 15.80 -1.18
N VAL A 413 14.38 15.13 -0.56
CA VAL A 413 13.16 15.77 -0.05
C VAL A 413 13.51 16.62 1.18
N ASN A 414 13.01 17.85 1.19
CA ASN A 414 13.19 18.74 2.33
C ASN A 414 12.17 18.43 3.43
N MET A 415 12.65 17.82 4.52
CA MET A 415 11.80 17.44 5.66
C MET A 415 11.10 18.61 6.35
N SER A 416 11.66 19.84 6.32
CA SER A 416 10.96 21.00 6.90
C SER A 416 9.68 21.33 6.14
N LYS A 417 9.67 21.12 4.82
CA LYS A 417 8.47 21.29 4.00
C LYS A 417 7.46 20.17 4.23
N VAL A 418 7.93 18.94 4.43
CA VAL A 418 7.07 17.81 4.82
C VAL A 418 6.34 18.14 6.12
N GLU A 419 7.06 18.65 7.13
CA GLU A 419 6.49 19.07 8.41
C GLU A 419 5.48 20.22 8.25
N GLU A 420 5.80 21.22 7.41
CA GLU A 420 4.88 22.31 7.07
C GLU A 420 3.55 21.79 6.49
N ILE A 421 3.60 20.86 5.54
CA ILE A 421 2.40 20.24 4.97
C ILE A 421 1.63 19.43 6.03
N ASN A 422 2.33 18.69 6.87
CA ASN A 422 1.71 17.92 7.95
C ASN A 422 1.02 18.81 9.00
N ASP A 423 1.54 20.01 9.24
CA ASP A 423 0.94 21.00 10.12
C ASP A 423 -0.31 21.63 9.49
N TYR A 424 -0.34 21.80 8.17
CA TYR A 424 -1.54 22.23 7.44
C TYR A 424 -2.67 21.20 7.45
N LEU A 425 -2.33 19.92 7.59
CA LEU A 425 -3.26 18.80 7.64
C LEU A 425 -3.54 18.31 9.06
N LYS A 426 -3.19 19.08 10.10
CA LYS A 426 -3.31 18.68 11.51
C LYS A 426 -4.72 18.32 11.98
N GLN A 427 -5.74 18.77 11.26
CA GLN A 427 -7.15 18.42 11.50
C GLN A 427 -7.48 16.98 11.12
N LEU A 428 -6.66 16.34 10.28
CA LEU A 428 -6.82 14.95 9.86
C LEU A 428 -6.12 14.01 10.84
N ILE A 429 -6.63 12.78 10.95
CA ILE A 429 -6.00 11.75 11.78
C ILE A 429 -4.71 11.30 11.09
N LYS A 430 -3.61 11.29 11.84
CA LYS A 430 -2.29 10.98 11.30
C LYS A 430 -2.05 9.46 11.30
N ILE A 431 -1.74 8.92 10.13
CA ILE A 431 -1.29 7.55 9.94
C ILE A 431 0.12 7.53 9.34
N GLY A 432 0.71 6.34 9.23
CA GLY A 432 1.99 6.14 8.58
C GLY A 432 2.02 4.84 7.80
N GLY A 433 3.01 4.77 6.92
CA GLY A 433 3.28 3.61 6.11
C GLY A 433 4.73 3.57 5.65
N SER A 434 5.23 2.35 5.43
CA SER A 434 6.59 2.13 4.98
C SER A 434 6.78 2.42 3.50
N ASP A 435 5.69 2.34 2.73
CA ASP A 435 5.69 2.35 1.28
C ASP A 435 6.67 1.31 0.71
N ASN A 436 6.58 0.10 1.29
CA ASN A 436 7.52 -0.97 1.00
C ASN A 436 7.27 -1.58 -0.38
N HIS A 437 8.30 -1.54 -1.22
CA HIS A 437 8.35 -2.18 -2.54
C HIS A 437 9.39 -3.32 -2.62
N LYS A 438 10.05 -3.63 -1.50
CA LYS A 438 11.15 -4.62 -1.45
C LYS A 438 10.60 -6.04 -1.50
N SER A 439 11.48 -7.00 -1.80
CA SER A 439 11.15 -8.44 -1.76
C SER A 439 11.07 -9.04 -0.36
N GLN A 440 11.45 -8.26 0.66
CA GLN A 440 11.41 -8.59 2.09
C GLN A 440 10.81 -7.41 2.84
N TYR A 441 10.11 -7.71 3.92
CA TYR A 441 9.53 -6.75 4.85
C TYR A 441 10.40 -6.71 6.13
N ILE A 442 10.12 -7.55 7.14
CA ILE A 442 10.68 -7.43 8.51
C ILE A 442 12.09 -7.99 8.67
#